data_AF-A0A954WAI3-F1
#
_entry.id   AF-A0A954WAI3-F1
#
_cell.length_a   1.000
_cell.length_b   1.000
_cell.length_c   1.000
_cell.angle_alpha   90.00
_cell.angle_beta   90.00
_cell.angle_gamma   90.00
#
_symmetry.space_group_name_H-M   'P 1'
#
loop_
_entity.id
_entity.type
_entity.pdbx_description
1 polymer ?
#
loop_
_entity_poly.entity_id
_entity_poly.type
_entity_poly.pdbx_seq_one_letter_code
_entity_poly.pdbx_strand_id
1 'polypeptide(L)'
;MKITCFTRRLALLLLAAGFVPAVSGGDRHYHPRYVMPPLGSISDEIWQRQEHNAEASDFVVYQHEFKLNGIRLNWAGEDHVKQIAMRLQSGQDFPVVIERSVTTAREDTTYKYPVHPNPELDLRRREVIVQALLAMGVTDA
;
A
#
# COMPACT_ATOMS: atom_id res chain seq x y z
N MET A 1 -46.75 -1.33 -1.25
CA MET A 1 -46.09 -0.01 -1.42
C MET A 1 -45.63 0.10 -2.87
N LYS A 2 -45.93 1.24 -3.51
CA LYS A 2 -45.90 1.54 -4.96
C LYS A 2 -44.53 1.22 -5.60
N ILE A 3 -44.47 0.30 -6.58
CA ILE A 3 -44.42 0.52 -8.04
C ILE A 3 -43.39 1.57 -8.50
N THR A 4 -42.47 1.06 -9.32
CA THR A 4 -41.34 1.61 -10.10
C THR A 4 -41.57 2.94 -10.82
N CYS A 5 -40.51 3.74 -10.99
CA CYS A 5 -40.43 4.75 -12.07
C CYS A 5 -39.03 4.73 -12.73
N PHE A 6 -38.98 4.14 -13.92
CA PHE A 6 -37.83 4.06 -14.82
C PHE A 6 -38.09 5.06 -15.96
N THR A 7 -37.44 6.22 -15.93
CA THR A 7 -37.62 7.24 -16.99
C THR A 7 -36.60 7.04 -18.11
N ARG A 8 -37.03 6.34 -19.15
CA ARG A 8 -36.44 6.37 -20.49
C ARG A 8 -36.62 7.75 -21.11
N ARG A 9 -35.56 8.35 -21.63
CA ARG A 9 -35.66 9.41 -22.66
C ARG A 9 -35.13 8.85 -23.98
N LEU A 10 -36.08 8.54 -24.85
CA LEU A 10 -35.90 8.27 -26.27
C LEU A 10 -35.67 9.62 -26.97
N ALA A 11 -34.62 9.75 -27.79
CA ALA A 11 -34.52 10.85 -28.74
C ALA A 11 -33.74 10.43 -30.00
N LEU A 12 -34.53 10.10 -31.02
CA LEU A 12 -34.36 10.36 -32.44
C LEU A 12 -32.99 10.11 -33.11
N LEU A 13 -32.91 8.98 -33.84
CA LEU A 13 -31.95 8.72 -34.90
C LEU A 13 -32.38 9.45 -36.18
N LEU A 14 -31.57 10.41 -36.65
CA LEU A 14 -31.68 10.99 -37.99
C LEU A 14 -30.73 10.23 -38.93
N LEU A 15 -31.32 9.43 -39.82
CA LEU A 15 -30.64 8.72 -40.91
C LEU A 15 -30.38 9.70 -42.05
N ALA A 16 -29.16 10.23 -42.13
CA ALA A 16 -28.66 10.90 -43.33
C ALA A 16 -27.91 9.87 -44.19
N ALA A 17 -28.55 9.45 -45.29
CA ALA A 17 -27.93 8.60 -46.31
C ALA A 17 -26.92 9.42 -47.12
N GLY A 18 -25.66 9.40 -46.69
CA GLY A 18 -24.52 9.93 -47.43
C GLY A 18 -23.96 8.89 -48.40
N PHE A 19 -23.95 9.23 -49.68
CA PHE A 19 -23.37 8.45 -50.78
C PHE A 19 -21.84 8.38 -50.62
N VAL A 20 -21.27 7.18 -50.39
CA VAL A 20 -19.81 6.97 -50.28
C VAL A 20 -19.28 6.50 -51.64
N PRO A 21 -18.38 7.25 -52.31
CA PRO A 21 -17.70 6.75 -53.49
C PRO A 21 -16.71 5.65 -53.07
N ALA A 22 -16.88 4.46 -53.65
CA ALA A 22 -15.94 3.36 -53.52
C ALA A 22 -14.63 3.71 -54.23
N VAL A 23 -13.69 4.34 -53.52
CA VAL A 23 -12.28 4.34 -53.91
C VAL A 23 -11.72 2.97 -53.54
N SER A 24 -11.43 2.16 -54.57
CA SER A 24 -10.64 0.94 -54.44
C SER A 24 -9.18 1.32 -54.13
N GLY A 25 -8.94 1.74 -52.88
CA GLY A 25 -7.61 1.87 -52.33
C GLY A 25 -7.09 0.48 -52.02
N GLY A 26 -6.07 0.03 -52.78
CA GLY A 26 -5.43 -1.25 -52.53
C GLY A 26 -5.03 -1.39 -51.06
N ASP A 27 -5.32 -2.56 -50.49
CA ASP A 27 -4.96 -2.95 -49.14
C ASP A 27 -3.45 -2.88 -48.93
N ARG A 28 -2.95 -1.68 -48.62
CA ARG A 28 -1.66 -1.53 -47.96
C ARG A 28 -1.88 -2.06 -46.56
N HIS A 29 -1.49 -3.31 -46.33
CA HIS A 29 -1.37 -3.88 -45.00
C HIS A 29 -0.49 -2.96 -44.16
N TYR A 30 -1.14 -2.09 -43.38
CA TYR A 30 -0.49 -1.21 -42.43
C TYR A 30 -0.05 -2.11 -41.27
N HIS A 31 1.18 -2.61 -41.34
CA HIS A 31 1.82 -3.14 -40.14
C HIS A 31 2.20 -1.93 -39.29
N PRO A 32 1.56 -1.70 -38.12
CA PRO A 32 2.05 -0.68 -37.21
C PRO A 32 3.51 -1.02 -36.91
N ARG A 33 4.42 -0.06 -37.12
CA ARG A 33 5.81 -0.21 -36.70
C ARG A 33 5.79 -0.41 -35.19
N TYR A 34 6.13 -1.61 -34.74
CA TYR A 34 6.32 -1.89 -33.32
C TYR A 34 7.52 -1.05 -32.87
N VAL A 35 7.26 0.08 -32.24
CA VAL A 35 8.29 0.87 -31.57
C VAL A 35 8.65 0.07 -30.32
N MET A 36 9.73 -0.71 -30.40
CA MET A 36 10.23 -1.37 -29.20
C MET A 36 10.68 -0.28 -28.24
N PRO A 37 10.17 -0.27 -27.00
CA PRO A 37 10.62 0.70 -26.01
C PRO A 37 12.09 0.40 -25.68
N PRO A 38 12.87 1.42 -25.27
CA PRO A 38 14.31 1.27 -25.09
C PRO A 38 14.64 0.14 -24.11
N LEU A 39 15.75 -0.57 -24.33
CA LEU A 39 16.17 -1.65 -23.42
C LEU A 39 16.21 -1.13 -21.97
N GLY A 40 15.60 -1.88 -21.05
CA GLY A 40 15.51 -1.50 -19.63
C GLY A 40 14.34 -0.57 -19.26
N SER A 41 13.49 -0.17 -20.21
CA SER A 41 12.27 0.60 -19.91
C SER A 41 11.08 -0.24 -19.45
N ILE A 42 11.12 -1.55 -19.69
CA ILE A 42 10.13 -2.51 -19.19
C ILE A 42 10.81 -3.33 -18.10
N SER A 43 10.22 -3.31 -16.91
CA SER A 43 10.56 -4.23 -15.82
C SER A 43 9.53 -5.34 -15.78
N ASP A 44 9.96 -6.59 -15.58
CA ASP A 44 9.05 -7.72 -15.47
C ASP A 44 8.15 -7.57 -14.23
N GLU A 45 6.94 -8.14 -14.28
CA GLU A 45 5.97 -8.04 -13.17
C GLU A 45 6.54 -8.53 -11.83
N ILE A 46 7.43 -9.53 -11.87
CA ILE A 46 8.08 -10.07 -10.66
C ILE A 46 8.97 -9.00 -10.01
N TRP A 47 9.75 -8.27 -10.80
CA TRP A 47 10.62 -7.21 -10.31
C TRP A 47 9.83 -6.02 -9.80
N GLN A 48 8.77 -5.62 -10.51
CA GLN A 48 7.87 -4.57 -10.03
C GLN A 48 7.25 -4.93 -8.67
N ARG A 49 6.87 -6.21 -8.48
CA ARG A 49 6.31 -6.68 -7.21
C ARG A 49 7.37 -6.75 -6.10
N GLN A 50 8.60 -7.13 -6.42
CA GLN A 50 9.71 -7.11 -5.46
C GLN A 50 10.01 -5.69 -5.00
N GLU A 51 10.05 -4.73 -5.92
CA GLU A 51 10.25 -3.31 -5.61
C GLU A 51 9.13 -2.78 -4.70
N HIS A 52 7.87 -3.05 -5.06
CA HIS A 52 6.72 -2.63 -4.25
C HIS A 52 6.72 -3.24 -2.85
N ASN A 53 7.09 -4.52 -2.73
CA ASN A 53 7.18 -5.19 -1.42
C ASN A 53 8.38 -4.67 -0.59
N ALA A 54 9.47 -4.28 -1.25
CA ALA A 54 10.62 -3.67 -0.57
C ALA A 54 10.21 -2.31 0.02
N GLU A 55 9.51 -1.46 -0.75
CA GLU A 55 8.97 -0.19 -0.25
C GLU A 55 7.97 -0.41 0.90
N ALA A 56 7.09 -1.41 0.80
CA ALA A 56 6.16 -1.75 1.89
C ALA A 56 6.87 -2.18 3.18
N SER A 57 8.07 -2.77 3.07
CA SER A 57 8.82 -3.25 4.23
C SER A 57 9.35 -2.11 5.12
N ASP A 58 9.48 -0.90 4.58
CA ASP A 58 9.87 0.31 5.31
C ASP A 58 8.77 0.82 6.25
N PHE A 59 7.57 0.22 6.22
CA PHE A 59 6.45 0.54 7.12
C PHE A 59 6.34 -0.45 8.28
N VAL A 60 7.32 -1.36 8.43
CA VAL A 60 7.37 -2.34 9.50
C VAL A 60 8.20 -1.80 10.67
N VAL A 61 7.57 -1.53 11.81
CA VAL A 61 8.25 -1.16 13.05
C VAL A 61 8.71 -2.42 13.77
N TYR A 62 10.02 -2.59 13.93
CA TYR A 62 10.61 -3.83 14.42
C TYR A 62 10.76 -3.86 15.95
N GLN A 63 10.86 -5.05 16.53
CA GLN A 63 11.01 -5.24 17.98
C GLN A 63 12.25 -4.51 18.55
N HIS A 64 13.34 -4.45 17.79
CA HIS A 64 14.61 -3.86 18.21
C HIS A 64 14.61 -2.32 18.22
N GLU A 65 13.57 -1.70 17.67
CA GLU A 65 13.39 -0.24 17.67
C GLU A 65 12.82 0.26 19.00
N PHE A 66 12.31 -0.66 19.82
CA PHE A 66 11.92 -0.39 21.20
C PHE A 66 13.10 -0.64 22.14
N LYS A 67 13.15 0.14 23.22
CA LYS A 67 14.04 -0.15 24.34
C LYS A 67 13.65 -1.51 24.95
N LEU A 68 14.66 -2.30 25.31
CA LEU A 68 14.60 -3.67 25.84
C LEU A 68 13.28 -4.03 26.52
N ASN A 69 12.50 -4.93 25.91
CA ASN A 69 11.20 -5.44 26.41
C ASN A 69 10.23 -4.37 26.93
N GLY A 70 10.36 -3.14 26.44
CA GLY A 70 9.56 -2.00 26.82
C GLY A 70 8.71 -1.46 25.67
N ILE A 71 8.00 -0.38 26.00
CA ILE A 71 7.10 0.35 25.10
C ILE A 71 7.75 1.60 24.49
N ARG A 72 8.85 2.09 25.08
CA ARG A 72 9.51 3.32 24.67
C ARG A 72 10.42 3.05 23.48
N LEU A 73 10.33 3.87 22.44
CA LEU A 73 11.24 3.82 21.30
C LEU A 73 12.67 4.19 21.70
N ASN A 74 13.64 3.61 21.00
CA ASN A 74 15.02 4.08 21.02
C ASN A 74 15.18 5.22 19.99
N TRP A 75 16.37 5.82 19.92
CA TRP A 75 16.61 6.96 19.03
C TRP A 75 16.41 6.63 17.54
N ALA A 76 16.75 5.40 17.13
CA ALA A 76 16.58 4.94 15.75
C ALA A 76 15.09 4.68 15.43
N GLY A 77 14.36 4.06 16.36
CA GLY A 77 12.92 3.87 16.23
C GLY A 77 12.13 5.18 16.21
N GLU A 78 12.55 6.18 16.99
CA GLU A 78 11.98 7.52 16.92
C GLU A 78 12.22 8.19 15.56
N ASP A 79 13.39 7.98 14.95
CA ASP A 79 13.68 8.50 13.60
C ASP A 79 12.88 7.76 12.54
N HIS A 80 12.82 6.43 12.62
CA HIS A 80 12.05 5.60 11.69
C HIS A 80 10.57 5.96 11.68
N VAL A 81 9.94 6.13 12.85
CA VAL A 81 8.53 6.53 12.94
C VAL A 81 8.28 7.93 12.34
N LYS A 82 9.25 8.86 12.42
CA LYS A 82 9.16 10.16 11.73
C LYS A 82 9.24 10.01 10.21
N GLN A 83 10.11 9.13 9.71
CA GLN A 83 10.20 8.83 8.28
C GLN A 83 8.89 8.24 7.75
N ILE A 84 8.30 7.29 8.49
CA ILE A 84 6.96 6.74 8.19
C ILE A 84 5.93 7.86 8.15
N ALA A 85 5.88 8.72 9.17
CA ALA A 85 4.90 9.82 9.21
C ALA A 85 5.02 10.77 8.02
N MET A 86 6.25 11.14 7.65
CA MET A 86 6.51 11.99 6.47
C MET A 86 6.05 11.31 5.18
N ARG A 87 6.30 10.00 5.02
CA ARG A 87 5.90 9.24 3.84
C ARG A 87 4.37 9.09 3.73
N LEU A 88 3.69 8.80 4.84
CA LEU A 88 2.21 8.77 4.89
C LEU A 88 1.62 10.13 4.52
N GLN A 89 2.19 11.23 5.03
CA GLN A 89 1.76 12.59 4.67
C GLN A 89 2.04 12.94 3.22
N SER A 90 3.06 12.33 2.61
CA SER A 90 3.39 12.48 1.19
C SER A 90 2.46 11.67 0.27
N GLY A 91 1.49 10.94 0.83
CA GLY A 91 0.48 10.19 0.10
C GLY A 91 0.81 8.71 -0.15
N GLN A 92 1.83 8.15 0.50
CA GLN A 92 2.01 6.70 0.51
C GLN A 92 0.93 6.03 1.36
N ASP A 93 0.41 4.90 0.90
CA ASP A 93 -0.76 4.21 1.46
C ASP A 93 -0.44 2.82 2.02
N PHE A 94 0.82 2.58 2.40
CA PHE A 94 1.22 1.33 3.02
C PHE A 94 0.71 1.23 4.47
N PRO A 95 0.23 0.05 4.90
CA PRO A 95 -0.16 -0.16 6.28
C PRO A 95 1.07 -0.18 7.19
N VAL A 96 1.01 0.55 8.30
CA VAL A 96 2.04 0.47 9.35
C VAL A 96 1.86 -0.81 10.14
N VAL A 97 2.87 -1.67 10.14
CA VAL A 97 2.84 -2.97 10.82
C VAL A 97 3.84 -2.95 11.97
N ILE A 98 3.38 -3.31 13.17
CA ILE A 98 4.26 -3.47 14.33
C ILE A 98 4.60 -4.95 14.49
N GLU A 99 5.90 -5.26 14.58
CA GLU A 99 6.38 -6.61 14.84
C GLU A 99 5.95 -7.10 16.22
N ARG A 100 5.47 -8.35 16.29
CA ARG A 100 5.11 -9.01 17.55
C ARG A 100 6.34 -9.20 18.42
N SER A 101 6.18 -9.13 19.73
CA SER A 101 7.23 -9.56 20.65
C SER A 101 7.41 -11.08 20.59
N VAL A 102 8.65 -11.54 20.53
CA VAL A 102 9.00 -12.98 20.62
C VAL A 102 10.05 -13.27 21.68
N THR A 103 10.64 -12.24 22.29
CA THR A 103 11.79 -12.35 23.21
C THR A 103 11.46 -11.84 24.62
N THR A 104 10.25 -12.11 25.10
CA THR A 104 9.82 -11.70 26.44
C THR A 104 10.01 -12.83 27.44
N ALA A 105 10.57 -12.52 28.61
CA ALA A 105 10.63 -13.44 29.73
C ALA A 105 9.26 -13.54 30.40
N ARG A 106 8.82 -14.75 30.76
CA ARG A 106 7.61 -14.93 31.56
C ARG A 106 7.95 -15.36 32.98
N GLU A 107 7.35 -14.66 33.94
CA GLU A 107 7.54 -14.88 35.38
C GLU A 107 6.94 -16.19 35.88
N ASP A 108 6.01 -16.79 35.12
CA ASP A 108 5.34 -18.04 35.47
C ASP A 108 6.18 -19.30 35.16
N THR A 109 7.30 -19.14 34.47
CA THR A 109 8.20 -20.26 34.14
C THR A 109 9.37 -20.33 35.12
N THR A 110 9.82 -21.55 35.46
CA THR A 110 10.92 -21.78 36.41
C THR A 110 12.21 -21.06 36.04
N TYR A 111 12.53 -21.02 34.74
CA TYR A 111 13.81 -20.51 34.24
C TYR A 111 13.73 -19.12 33.60
N LYS A 112 12.51 -18.58 33.40
CA LYS A 112 12.26 -17.22 32.89
C LYS A 112 12.99 -16.90 31.58
N TYR A 113 13.09 -17.88 30.68
CA TYR A 113 13.77 -17.68 29.41
C TYR A 113 13.02 -16.67 28.53
N PRO A 114 13.73 -15.76 27.83
CA PRO A 114 13.12 -14.73 27.00
C PRO A 114 12.77 -15.29 25.61
N VAL A 115 11.86 -16.27 25.56
CA VAL A 115 11.48 -16.99 24.33
C VAL A 115 9.98 -16.92 24.07
N HIS A 116 9.27 -16.06 24.80
CA HIS A 116 7.83 -16.02 24.78
C HIS A 116 7.30 -14.74 24.14
N PRO A 117 6.17 -14.84 23.41
CA PRO A 117 5.43 -13.67 22.98
C PRO A 117 4.67 -13.03 24.14
N ASN A 118 4.45 -11.72 24.06
CA ASN A 118 3.68 -10.94 25.02
C ASN A 118 2.64 -10.05 24.30
N PRO A 119 1.39 -10.53 24.12
CA PRO A 119 0.34 -9.79 23.43
C PRO A 119 -0.01 -8.45 24.10
N GLU A 120 0.11 -8.35 25.43
CA GLU A 120 -0.16 -7.10 26.14
C GLU A 120 0.88 -6.04 25.82
N LEU A 121 2.16 -6.43 25.77
CA LEU A 121 3.23 -5.54 25.35
C LEU A 121 3.03 -5.08 23.90
N ASP A 122 2.60 -5.98 23.01
CA ASP A 122 2.36 -5.68 21.60
C ASP A 122 1.21 -4.67 21.40
N LEU A 123 0.14 -4.79 22.19
CA LEU A 123 -0.96 -3.81 22.19
C LEU A 123 -0.47 -2.43 22.63
N ARG A 124 0.28 -2.36 23.73
CA ARG A 124 0.83 -1.09 24.23
C ARG A 124 1.82 -0.46 23.24
N ARG A 125 2.63 -1.27 22.55
CA ARG A 125 3.53 -0.78 21.50
C ARG A 125 2.75 -0.17 20.34
N ARG A 126 1.69 -0.84 19.89
CA ARG A 126 0.79 -0.30 18.87
C ARG A 126 0.21 1.04 19.31
N GLU A 127 -0.29 1.14 20.54
CA GLU A 127 -0.84 2.39 21.08
C GLU A 127 0.20 3.53 21.03
N VAL A 128 1.45 3.26 21.44
CA VAL A 128 2.53 4.28 21.39
C VAL A 128 2.78 4.76 19.96
N ILE A 129 2.82 3.84 18.99
CA ILE A 129 3.03 4.20 17.58
C ILE A 129 1.86 5.02 17.04
N VAL A 130 0.62 4.59 17.29
CA VAL A 130 -0.59 5.33 16.88
C VAL A 130 -0.58 6.74 17.47
N GLN A 131 -0.30 6.88 18.77
CA GLN A 131 -0.22 8.19 19.41
C GLN A 131 0.89 9.07 18.83
N ALA A 132 2.05 8.50 18.51
CA ALA A 132 3.15 9.23 17.89
C ALA A 132 2.79 9.72 16.48
N LEU A 133 2.15 8.87 15.65
CA LEU A 133 1.70 9.22 14.31
C LEU A 133 0.60 10.30 14.35
N LEU A 134 -0.38 10.16 15.24
CA LEU A 134 -1.42 11.17 15.48
C LEU A 134 -0.81 12.50 15.91
N ALA A 135 0.17 12.49 16.81
CA ALA A 135 0.87 13.69 17.26
C ALA A 135 1.65 14.40 16.13
N MET A 136 2.06 13.68 15.10
CA MET A 136 2.69 14.23 13.90
C MET A 136 1.67 14.64 12.82
N GLY A 137 0.36 14.43 13.04
CA GLY A 137 -0.70 14.85 12.13
C GLY A 137 -1.15 13.78 11.12
N VAL A 138 -0.76 12.52 11.30
CA VAL A 138 -1.32 11.39 10.53
C VAL A 138 -2.68 11.04 11.13
N THR A 139 -3.77 11.28 10.39
CA THR A 139 -5.15 11.21 10.95
C THR A 139 -5.79 9.83 10.91
N ASP A 140 -5.32 8.95 10.03
CA ASP A 140 -5.79 7.57 9.85
C ASP A 140 -4.67 6.59 10.25
N ALA A 141 -4.27 6.66 11.52
CA ALA A 141 -3.16 5.89 12.10
C ALA A 141 -3.63 4.70 12.93
#